data_AF-A0A831YA82-F1
#
_entry.id   AF-A0A831YA82-F1
#
_cell.length_a   1.000
_cell.length_b   1.000
_cell.length_c   1.000
_cell.angle_alpha   90.00
_cell.angle_beta   90.00
_cell.angle_gamma   90.00
#
_symmetry.space_group_name_H-M   'P 1'
#
loop_
_entity.id
_entity.type
_entity.pdbx_description
1 polymer ?
#
loop_
_entity_poly.entity_id
_entity_poly.type
_entity_poly.pdbx_seq_one_letter_code
_entity_poly.pdbx_strand_id
1 'polypeptide(L)' 'MPLSGKKMAKLFKKNGYVKIKGGKGSHMKYRKGNKTAIIPNHKELKKGLEKTLFKFLKENK' A
#
# COMPACT_ATOMS: atom_id res chain seq x y z
N MET A 1 -0.83 -17.64 -3.38
CA MET A 1 -1.40 -16.54 -4.19
C MET A 1 -0.76 -15.23 -3.76
N PRO A 2 0.03 -14.55 -4.62
CA PRO A 2 0.53 -13.22 -4.31
C PRO A 2 -0.63 -12.23 -4.18
N LEU A 3 -0.55 -11.35 -3.19
CA LEU A 3 -1.56 -10.35 -2.94
C LEU A 3 -1.51 -9.30 -4.05
N SER A 4 -2.65 -8.98 -4.63
CA SER A 4 -2.74 -7.93 -5.65
C SER A 4 -2.60 -6.54 -5.05
N GLY A 5 -2.08 -5.58 -5.82
CA GLY A 5 -2.00 -4.17 -5.43
C GLY A 5 -3.32 -3.59 -4.92
N LYS A 6 -4.43 -4.00 -5.54
CA LYS A 6 -5.80 -3.62 -5.13
C LYS A 6 -6.17 -4.12 -3.73
N LYS A 7 -5.76 -5.34 -3.36
CA LYS A 7 -6.02 -5.89 -2.02
C LYS A 7 -5.19 -5.14 -0.97
N MET A 8 -3.94 -4.80 -1.30
CA MET A 8 -3.09 -4.02 -0.38
C MET A 8 -3.64 -2.60 -0.18
N ALA A 9 -4.08 -1.95 -1.24
CA ALA A 9 -4.77 -0.66 -1.16
C ALA A 9 -6.00 -0.68 -0.23
N LYS A 10 -6.82 -1.75 -0.30
CA LYS A 10 -7.97 -1.92 0.62
C LYS A 10 -7.52 -2.05 2.08
N LEU A 11 -6.44 -2.78 2.36
CA LEU A 11 -5.89 -2.91 3.72
C LEU A 11 -5.40 -1.57 4.26
N PHE A 12 -4.67 -0.79 3.45
CA PHE A 12 -4.22 0.55 3.81
C PHE A 12 -5.41 1.46 4.11
N LYS A 13 -6.44 1.47 3.26
CA LYS A 13 -7.66 2.24 3.49
C LYS A 13 -8.37 1.85 4.80
N LYS A 14 -8.47 0.53 5.11
CA LYS A 14 -9.02 0.04 6.38
C LYS A 14 -8.21 0.45 7.61
N ASN A 15 -6.90 0.68 7.46
CA ASN A 15 -6.02 1.12 8.54
C ASN A 15 -5.94 2.65 8.68
N GLY A 16 -6.83 3.40 8.01
CA GLY A 16 -6.91 4.86 8.08
C GLY A 16 -5.93 5.61 7.16
N TYR A 17 -5.33 4.92 6.18
CA TYR A 17 -4.56 5.61 5.15
C TYR A 17 -5.47 6.17 4.07
N VAL A 18 -5.28 7.44 3.73
CA VAL A 18 -5.98 8.12 2.65
C VAL A 18 -5.16 8.06 1.37
N LYS A 19 -5.83 7.79 0.24
CA LYS A 19 -5.18 7.87 -1.07
C LYS A 19 -4.96 9.34 -1.39
N ILE A 20 -3.71 9.72 -1.66
CA ILE A 20 -3.37 11.09 -2.07
C ILE A 20 -3.01 11.12 -3.55
N LYS A 21 -3.19 12.28 -4.19
CA LYS A 21 -2.69 12.49 -5.56
C LYS A 21 -1.16 12.40 -5.53
N GLY A 22 -0.62 11.47 -6.31
CA GLY A 22 0.82 11.21 -6.35
C GLY A 22 1.12 9.76 -6.70
N GLY A 23 2.18 9.57 -7.49
CA GLY A 23 2.56 8.28 -8.07
C GLY A 23 2.60 8.37 -9.59
N LYS A 24 3.62 7.76 -10.19
CA LYS A 24 3.80 7.74 -11.64
C LYS A 24 3.19 6.44 -12.18
N GLY A 25 2.34 6.56 -13.20
CA GLY A 25 1.67 5.41 -13.81
C GLY A 25 0.81 4.61 -12.83
N SER A 26 1.07 3.31 -12.71
CA SER A 26 0.29 2.38 -11.89
C SER A 26 0.58 2.49 -10.39
N HIS A 27 1.43 3.40 -9.90
CA HIS A 27 1.71 3.52 -8.47
C HIS A 27 0.71 4.43 -7.77
N MET A 28 0.11 3.94 -6.68
CA MET A 28 -0.84 4.69 -5.86
C MET A 28 -0.18 5.10 -4.54
N LYS A 29 -0.21 6.39 -4.22
CA LYS A 29 0.34 6.92 -2.97
C LYS A 29 -0.75 7.00 -1.89
N TYR A 30 -0.43 6.53 -0.70
CA TYR A 30 -1.27 6.52 0.48
C TYR A 30 -0.57 7.25 1.63
N ARG A 31 -1.31 8.02 2.42
CA ARG A 31 -0.78 8.79 3.55
C ARG A 31 -1.65 8.63 4.80
N LYS A 32 -1.02 8.54 5.97
CA LYS A 32 -1.67 8.58 7.30
C LYS A 32 -0.81 9.47 8.20
N GLY A 33 -1.28 10.68 8.49
CA GLY A 33 -0.48 11.70 9.20
C GLY A 33 0.81 12.04 8.46
N ASN A 34 1.96 11.79 9.09
CA ASN A 34 3.29 12.04 8.49
C ASN A 34 3.82 10.84 7.68
N LYS A 35 3.12 9.70 7.72
CA LYS A 35 3.57 8.44 7.11
C LYS A 35 3.00 8.31 5.70
N THR A 36 3.85 7.95 4.75
CA THR A 36 3.47 7.79 3.34
C THR A 36 3.92 6.43 2.84
N ALA A 37 3.05 5.73 2.12
CA ALA A 37 3.36 4.47 1.45
C ALA A 37 3.00 4.55 -0.04
N ILE A 38 3.78 3.88 -0.88
CA ILE A 38 3.54 3.79 -2.32
C ILE A 38 3.20 2.33 -2.63
N ILE A 39 2.01 2.10 -3.19
CA ILE A 39 1.48 0.78 -3.49
C ILE A 39 1.38 0.64 -5.01
N PRO A 40 2.09 -0.33 -5.62
CA PRO A 40 1.93 -0.61 -7.04
C PRO A 40 0.54 -1.20 -7.33
N ASN A 41 -0.16 -0.70 -8.35
CA ASN A 41 -1.46 -1.19 -8.81
C ASN A 41 -1.30 -2.26 -9.91
N HIS A 42 -0.45 -3.26 -9.70
CA HIS A 42 -0.29 -4.40 -10.61
C HIS A 42 -1.12 -5.61 -10.14
N LYS A 43 -1.35 -6.57 -11.05
CA LYS A 43 -2.10 -7.80 -10.75
C LYS A 43 -1.47 -8.57 -9.59
N GLU A 44 -0.15 -8.64 -9.52
CA GLU A 44 0.57 -9.37 -8.48
C GLU A 44 1.67 -8.48 -7.88
N LEU A 45 1.74 -8.44 -6.54
CA LEU A 45 2.87 -7.84 -5.84
C LEU A 45 3.95 -8.91 -5.63
N LYS A 46 5.22 -8.50 -5.64
CA LYS A 46 6.31 -9.39 -5.23
C LYS A 46 6.17 -9.69 -3.74
N LYS A 47 6.37 -10.95 -3.36
CA LYS A 47 6.27 -11.45 -1.97
C LYS A 47 7.08 -10.63 -0.95
N GLY A 48 8.24 -10.11 -1.35
CA GLY A 48 9.05 -9.22 -0.52
C GLY A 48 8.36 -7.88 -0.23
N LEU A 49 7.79 -7.26 -1.26
CA LEU A 49 7.09 -5.98 -1.14
C LEU A 49 5.81 -6.11 -0.31
N GLU A 50 5.08 -7.22 -0.47
CA GLU A 50 3.94 -7.55 0.38
C GLU A 50 4.35 -7.58 1.86
N LYS A 51 5.41 -8.33 2.21
CA LYS A 51 5.91 -8.39 3.59
C LYS A 51 6.30 -7.02 4.13
N THR A 52 7.01 -6.20 3.34
CA THR A 52 7.41 -4.85 3.74
C THR A 52 6.19 -3.97 4.02
N LEU A 53 5.20 -3.95 3.11
CA LEU A 53 3.99 -3.16 3.30
C LEU A 53 3.13 -3.67 4.47
N PHE A 54 3.09 -5.00 4.73
CA PHE A 54 2.41 -5.55 5.91
C PHE A 54 3.12 -5.17 7.21
N LYS A 55 4.45 -5.25 7.24
CA LYS A 55 5.25 -4.81 8.38
C LYS A 55 5.02 -3.32 8.65
N PHE A 56 5.03 -2.51 7.60
CA PHE A 56 4.69 -1.09 7.67
C PHE A 56 3.29 -0.86 8.24
N LEU A 57 2.27 -1.65 7.85
CA LEU A 57 0.95 -1.52 8.47
C LEU A 57 0.96 -1.89 9.95
N LYS A 58 1.65 -2.97 10.35
CA LYS A 58 1.73 -3.41 11.75
C LYS A 58 2.45 -2.43 12.66
N GLU A 59 3.57 -1.87 12.21
CA GLU A 59 4.36 -0.88 12.99
C GLU A 59 3.65 0.47 13.10
N ASN A 60 2.64 0.73 12.28
CA ASN A 60 1.97 2.02 12.17
C ASN A 60 0.45 1.94 12.39
N LYS A 61 0.00 0.89 13.11
CA LYS A 61 -1.39 0.62 13.43
C LYS A 61 -1.83 1.50 14.60
#